data_AF-A0A6A6EMQ5-F1
#
_entry.id   AF-A0A6A6EMQ5-F1
#
_cell.length_a   1.000
_cell.length_b   1.000
_cell.length_c   1.000
_cell.angle_alpha   90.00
_cell.angle_beta   90.00
_cell.angle_gamma   90.00
#
_symmetry.space_group_name_H-M   'P 1'
#
loop_
_entity.id
_entity.type
_entity.pdbx_description
1 polymer ?
#
loop_
_entity_poly.entity_id
_entity_poly.type
_entity_poly.pdbx_seq_one_letter_code
_entity_poly.pdbx_strand_id
1 'polypeptide(L)'
;MDVRSLPLYNKVQEALVEQSFMHNGGYLGIYCQHAYAHSTPEGSSAIPSVLKGSDMVIYSIFLALGLQVSVHPILDHKCDYEYRYLKECHDRCETEDEETRSFFTHNYVGKKLEEVVVTEAGGYEESYKEIARLSYGNEPGINTLYTHAALLVALPPASERTSKATA
;
A
#
# COMPACT_ATOMS: atom_id res chain seq x y z
N MET A 1 11.92 -10.62 18.27
CA MET A 1 12.06 -9.26 18.82
C MET A 1 10.82 -8.98 19.65
N ASP A 2 10.95 -8.44 20.86
CA ASP A 2 9.77 -7.99 21.60
C ASP A 2 9.30 -6.65 21.04
N VAL A 3 8.07 -6.63 20.54
CA VAL A 3 7.48 -5.48 19.86
C VAL A 3 6.98 -4.45 20.88
N ARG A 4 6.65 -4.90 22.11
CA ARG A 4 6.10 -4.06 23.17
C ARG A 4 7.15 -3.13 23.78
N SER A 5 8.43 -3.45 23.64
CA SER A 5 9.53 -2.60 24.09
C SER A 5 9.84 -1.45 23.11
N LEU A 6 9.19 -1.39 21.95
CA LEU A 6 9.46 -0.37 20.94
C LEU A 6 8.77 0.96 21.31
N PRO A 7 9.45 2.12 21.21
CA PRO A 7 8.81 3.41 21.45
C PRO A 7 7.58 3.66 20.58
N LEU A 8 7.58 3.15 19.35
CA LEU A 8 6.45 3.25 18.42
C LEU A 8 5.22 2.50 18.95
N TYR A 9 5.39 1.35 19.61
CA TYR A 9 4.28 0.62 20.21
C TYR A 9 3.55 1.48 21.25
N ASN A 10 4.30 2.12 22.15
CA ASN A 10 3.72 2.99 23.17
C ASN A 10 2.99 4.18 22.55
N LYS A 11 3.52 4.76 21.47
CA LYS A 11 2.86 5.87 20.76
C LYS A 11 1.57 5.46 20.08
N VAL A 12 1.54 4.29 19.43
CA VAL A 12 0.31 3.77 18.84
C VAL A 12 -0.71 3.44 19.94
N GLN A 13 -0.26 2.86 21.06
CA GLN A 13 -1.14 2.57 22.20
C GLN A 13 -1.74 3.85 22.80
N GLU A 14 -0.92 4.87 23.06
CA GLU A 14 -1.36 6.19 23.53
C GLU A 14 -2.42 6.78 22.58
N ALA A 15 -2.18 6.72 21.27
CA ALA A 15 -3.13 7.21 20.26
C ALA A 15 -4.45 6.41 20.25
N LEU A 16 -4.41 5.10 20.48
CA LEU A 16 -5.62 4.27 20.52
C LEU A 16 -6.50 4.52 21.77
N VAL A 17 -5.88 4.94 22.88
CA VAL A 17 -6.60 5.31 24.12
C VAL A 17 -7.30 6.67 23.96
N GLU A 18 -6.71 7.55 23.16
CA GLU A 18 -7.23 8.90 22.92
C GLU A 18 -8.59 8.87 22.20
N GLN A 19 -9.65 9.35 22.86
CA GLN A 19 -11.03 9.27 22.35
C GLN A 19 -11.28 10.15 21.12
N SER A 20 -10.46 11.17 20.92
CA SER A 20 -10.50 12.05 19.75
C SER A 20 -9.89 11.39 18.50
N PHE A 21 -9.00 10.40 18.69
CA PHE A 21 -8.32 9.73 17.59
C PHE A 21 -9.23 8.69 16.93
N MET A 22 -9.58 8.91 15.66
CA MET A 22 -10.48 8.05 14.89
C MET A 22 -11.73 7.68 15.69
N HIS A 23 -12.45 8.70 16.19
CA HIS A 23 -13.58 8.57 17.11
C HIS A 23 -14.61 7.53 16.65
N ASN A 24 -14.97 7.55 15.37
CA ASN A 24 -15.95 6.64 14.77
C ASN A 24 -15.37 5.28 14.35
N GLY A 25 -14.08 5.03 14.61
CA GLY A 25 -13.37 3.88 14.06
C GLY A 25 -13.09 4.04 12.57
N GLY A 26 -12.93 2.92 11.86
CA GLY A 26 -12.70 2.88 10.41
C GLY A 26 -11.39 2.18 10.07
N TYR A 27 -10.79 2.55 8.94
CA TYR A 27 -9.54 1.95 8.48
C TYR A 27 -8.40 2.95 8.50
N LEU A 28 -7.27 2.54 9.07
CA LEU A 28 -5.99 3.25 8.97
C LEU A 28 -5.15 2.57 7.88
N GLY A 29 -4.88 3.29 6.80
CA GLY A 29 -4.00 2.85 5.72
C GLY A 29 -2.57 3.29 5.96
N ILE A 30 -1.61 2.37 5.86
CA ILE A 30 -0.18 2.64 5.98
C ILE A 30 0.53 2.13 4.75
N TYR A 31 1.14 3.03 4.00
CA TYR A 31 1.90 2.70 2.80
C TYR A 31 3.18 1.94 3.18
N CYS A 32 3.40 0.78 2.58
CA CYS A 32 4.62 -0.01 2.82
C CYS A 32 5.81 0.62 2.07
N GLN A 33 6.97 0.69 2.74
CA GLN A 33 8.17 1.25 2.17
C GLN A 33 8.75 0.37 1.05
N HIS A 34 8.55 -0.95 1.13
CA HIS A 34 9.06 -1.88 0.13
C HIS A 34 7.97 -2.34 -0.84
N ALA A 35 8.40 -2.64 -2.06
CA ALA A 35 7.61 -3.41 -3.01
C ALA A 35 7.72 -4.91 -2.69
N TYR A 36 6.64 -5.64 -2.91
CA TYR A 36 6.54 -7.07 -2.63
C TYR A 36 6.11 -7.85 -3.86
N ALA A 37 6.68 -9.04 -4.02
CA ALA A 37 6.30 -10.03 -5.01
C ALA A 37 4.96 -10.69 -4.63
N HIS A 38 3.84 -9.96 -4.73
CA HIS A 38 2.52 -10.42 -4.29
C HIS A 38 1.51 -10.58 -5.43
N SER A 39 1.97 -10.43 -6.67
CA SER A 39 1.19 -10.52 -7.90
C SER A 39 0.94 -11.94 -8.39
N THR A 40 1.50 -12.95 -7.72
CA THR A 40 1.23 -14.37 -7.96
C THR A 40 0.54 -14.99 -6.73
N PRO A 41 -0.20 -16.10 -6.88
CA PRO A 41 -0.85 -16.79 -5.75
C PRO A 41 0.13 -17.21 -4.64
N GLU A 42 1.35 -17.64 -5.00
CA GLU A 42 2.39 -18.00 -4.04
C GLU A 42 2.90 -16.78 -3.28
N GLY A 43 3.06 -15.67 -4.01
CA GLY A 43 3.51 -14.39 -3.47
C GLY A 43 2.50 -13.77 -2.52
N SER A 44 1.21 -13.78 -2.89
CA SER A 44 0.13 -13.29 -2.02
C SER A 44 -0.03 -14.15 -0.77
N SER A 45 0.13 -15.47 -0.89
CA SER A 45 0.10 -16.40 0.25
C SER A 45 1.31 -16.24 1.18
N ALA A 46 2.44 -15.74 0.67
CA ALA A 46 3.63 -15.48 1.47
C ALA A 46 3.50 -14.22 2.35
N ILE A 47 2.60 -13.30 2.02
CA ILE A 47 2.27 -12.15 2.86
C ILE A 47 1.40 -12.64 4.03
N PRO A 48 1.69 -12.24 5.28
CA PRO A 48 2.58 -11.17 5.74
C PRO A 48 4.01 -11.62 6.09
N SER A 49 4.34 -12.91 5.98
CA SER A 49 5.61 -13.47 6.47
C SER A 49 6.86 -12.88 5.80
N VAL A 50 6.71 -12.35 4.58
CA VAL A 50 7.79 -11.74 3.78
C VAL A 50 7.89 -10.22 3.93
N LEU A 51 7.09 -9.59 4.80
CA LEU A 51 7.21 -8.15 5.10
C LEU A 51 8.60 -7.84 5.65
N LYS A 52 9.17 -6.70 5.26
CA LYS A 52 10.55 -6.31 5.56
C LYS A 52 10.61 -5.07 6.43
N GLY A 53 11.63 -5.02 7.28
CA GLY A 53 12.02 -3.80 8.01
C GLY A 53 10.86 -3.18 8.80
N SER A 54 10.65 -1.88 8.57
CA SER A 54 9.59 -1.07 9.19
C SER A 54 8.18 -1.61 8.92
N ASP A 55 7.92 -2.14 7.73
CA ASP A 55 6.61 -2.67 7.34
C ASP A 55 6.21 -3.84 8.27
N MET A 56 7.15 -4.75 8.52
CA MET A 56 6.95 -5.87 9.45
C MET A 56 6.83 -5.41 10.90
N VAL A 57 7.60 -4.40 11.31
CA VAL A 57 7.51 -3.83 12.67
C VAL A 57 6.12 -3.24 12.90
N ILE A 58 5.62 -2.42 11.97
CA ILE A 58 4.31 -1.79 12.06
C ILE A 58 3.21 -2.86 12.06
N TYR A 59 3.27 -3.83 11.15
CA TYR A 59 2.36 -4.97 11.11
C TYR A 59 2.30 -5.70 12.46
N SER A 60 3.48 -5.98 13.04
CA SER A 60 3.59 -6.68 14.32
C SER A 60 3.08 -5.86 15.51
N ILE A 61 3.24 -4.53 15.50
CA ILE A 61 2.70 -3.63 16.54
C ILE A 61 1.18 -3.72 16.58
N PHE A 62 0.52 -3.57 15.42
CA PHE A 62 -0.94 -3.63 15.36
C PHE A 62 -1.49 -5.00 15.72
N LEU A 63 -0.82 -6.08 15.33
CA LEU A 63 -1.16 -7.43 15.79
C LEU A 63 -1.03 -7.56 17.32
N ALA A 64 0.06 -7.05 17.90
CA ALA A 64 0.28 -7.11 19.35
C ALA A 64 -0.75 -6.30 20.16
N LEU A 65 -1.32 -5.25 19.55
CA LEU A 65 -2.42 -4.45 20.07
C LEU A 65 -3.81 -5.11 19.85
N GLY A 66 -3.87 -6.29 19.24
CA GLY A 66 -5.10 -7.03 19.00
C GLY A 66 -5.98 -6.45 17.89
N LEU A 67 -5.41 -5.67 16.98
CA LEU A 67 -6.12 -5.08 15.84
C LEU A 67 -6.07 -6.00 14.63
N GLN A 68 -7.11 -5.93 13.79
CA GLN A 68 -7.15 -6.66 12.54
C GLN A 68 -6.35 -5.90 11.49
N VAL A 69 -5.33 -6.56 10.94
CA VAL A 69 -4.46 -6.00 9.91
C VAL A 69 -4.51 -6.87 8.67
N SER A 70 -4.69 -6.22 7.53
CA SER A 70 -4.68 -6.85 6.21
C SER A 70 -3.71 -6.10 5.31
N VAL A 71 -3.17 -6.78 4.30
CA VAL A 71 -2.23 -6.19 3.33
C VAL A 71 -2.92 -6.14 1.97
N HIS A 72 -2.83 -5.00 1.30
CA HIS A 72 -3.51 -4.76 0.03
C HIS A 72 -2.56 -4.16 -1.00
N PRO A 73 -2.70 -4.51 -2.29
CA PRO A 73 -1.87 -3.92 -3.34
C PRO A 73 -2.20 -2.44 -3.51
N ILE A 74 -1.19 -1.63 -3.84
CA ILE A 74 -1.40 -0.28 -4.35
C ILE A 74 -1.38 -0.32 -5.88
N LEU A 75 -2.47 0.09 -6.48
CA LEU A 75 -2.65 0.21 -7.93
C LEU A 75 -2.30 1.64 -8.32
N ASP A 76 -1.26 1.80 -9.14
CA ASP A 76 -0.84 3.09 -9.67
C ASP A 76 -1.59 3.37 -10.98
N HIS A 77 -2.46 4.38 -10.97
CA HIS A 77 -3.09 4.87 -12.19
C HIS A 77 -2.24 6.01 -12.75
N LYS A 78 -1.17 5.67 -13.45
CA LYS A 78 -0.54 6.63 -14.37
C LYS A 78 -1.33 6.59 -15.66
N CYS A 79 -1.84 7.74 -16.09
CA CYS A 79 -2.26 7.95 -17.47
C CYS A 79 -1.04 8.49 -18.24
N ASP A 80 -0.16 7.63 -18.75
CA ASP A 80 0.91 8.04 -19.66
C ASP A 80 0.33 8.59 -20.99
N TYR A 81 -0.91 8.24 -21.37
CA TYR A 81 -1.55 8.74 -22.59
C TYR A 81 -1.86 10.24 -22.57
N GLU A 82 -2.13 10.84 -21.40
CA GLU A 82 -2.40 12.28 -21.32
C GLU A 82 -1.09 13.10 -21.31
N TYR A 83 0.01 12.51 -20.82
CA TYR A 83 1.33 13.16 -20.77
C TYR A 83 1.91 13.44 -22.17
N ARG A 84 1.69 12.57 -23.15
CA ARG A 84 2.23 12.77 -24.51
C ARG A 84 1.50 13.88 -25.26
N TYR A 85 0.18 13.98 -25.11
CA TYR A 85 -0.62 15.05 -25.73
C TYR A 85 -0.45 16.39 -25.01
N LEU A 86 -0.39 16.41 -23.67
CA LEU A 86 -0.20 17.66 -22.92
C LEU A 86 1.22 18.22 -23.04
N LYS A 87 2.25 17.37 -23.15
CA LYS A 87 3.63 17.82 -23.37
C LYS A 87 3.82 18.51 -24.73
N GLU A 88 3.14 18.06 -25.78
CA GLU A 88 3.13 18.73 -27.09
C GLU A 88 2.37 20.07 -27.12
N CYS A 89 1.48 20.29 -26.14
CA CYS A 89 0.80 21.58 -25.94
C CYS A 89 1.62 22.52 -25.04
N HIS A 90 2.41 21.99 -24.11
CA HIS A 90 3.18 22.77 -23.13
C HIS A 90 4.42 23.47 -23.72
N ASP A 91 4.93 23.02 -24.86
CA ASP A 91 5.97 23.74 -25.64
C ASP A 91 5.42 25.01 -26.33
N ARG A 92 4.11 25.29 -26.24
CA ARG A 92 3.46 26.45 -26.87
C ARG A 92 2.88 27.50 -25.90
N CYS A 93 2.88 27.27 -24.58
CA CYS A 93 2.36 28.23 -23.61
C CYS A 93 3.25 28.33 -22.37
N GLU A 94 4.00 29.43 -22.26
CA GLU A 94 4.74 29.86 -21.06
C GLU A 94 3.78 30.45 -20.01
N THR A 95 2.88 29.64 -19.46
CA THR A 95 2.15 30.01 -18.24
C THR A 95 2.26 28.86 -17.26
N GLU A 96 3.32 28.89 -16.46
CA GLU A 96 3.58 27.96 -15.37
C GLU A 96 2.64 28.27 -14.20
N ASP A 97 1.41 27.77 -14.26
CA ASP A 97 0.55 27.69 -13.07
C ASP A 97 0.81 26.36 -12.35
N GLU A 98 1.31 26.44 -11.11
CA GLU A 98 1.59 25.31 -10.19
C GLU A 98 0.41 24.33 -10.02
N GLU A 99 -0.82 24.78 -10.29
CA GLU A 99 -2.05 24.00 -10.27
C GLU A 99 -2.09 22.87 -11.31
N THR A 100 -1.37 23.04 -12.43
CA THR A 100 -1.41 22.10 -13.57
C THR A 100 -0.55 20.84 -13.34
N ARG A 101 0.28 20.80 -12.30
CA ARG A 101 1.03 19.57 -11.91
C ARG A 101 0.20 18.59 -11.09
N SER A 102 -1.03 18.95 -10.72
CA SER A 102 -1.95 18.12 -9.92
C SER A 102 -2.91 17.25 -10.76
N PHE A 103 -2.63 17.03 -12.05
CA PHE A 103 -3.45 16.15 -12.88
C PHE A 103 -3.12 14.67 -12.59
N PHE A 104 -3.84 14.14 -11.60
CA PHE A 104 -4.22 12.74 -11.40
C PHE A 104 -3.13 11.65 -11.42
N THR A 105 -2.23 11.66 -10.42
CA THR A 105 -1.63 10.39 -9.96
C THR A 105 -2.47 9.85 -8.79
N HIS A 106 -3.65 9.32 -9.09
CA HIS A 106 -4.48 8.69 -8.07
C HIS A 106 -4.02 7.24 -7.88
N ASN A 107 -3.36 6.98 -6.76
CA ASN A 107 -3.10 5.63 -6.30
C ASN A 107 -4.36 5.07 -5.64
N TYR A 108 -4.72 3.82 -5.96
CA TYR A 108 -5.87 3.14 -5.38
C TYR A 108 -5.44 1.93 -4.56
N VAL A 109 -6.12 1.68 -3.44
CA VAL A 109 -5.92 0.44 -2.67
C VAL A 109 -6.77 -0.65 -3.33
N GLY A 110 -6.11 -1.69 -3.86
CA GLY A 110 -6.79 -2.82 -4.46
C GLY A 110 -7.49 -3.67 -3.40
N LYS A 111 -8.58 -4.34 -3.80
CA LYS A 111 -9.45 -5.08 -2.87
C LYS A 111 -8.81 -6.34 -2.31
N LYS A 112 -7.88 -6.96 -3.04
CA LYS A 112 -7.25 -8.22 -2.66
C LYS A 112 -5.86 -8.35 -3.28
N LEU A 113 -4.99 -9.09 -2.60
CA LEU A 113 -3.73 -9.60 -3.15
C LEU A 113 -4.06 -10.83 -4.03
N GLU A 114 -4.45 -10.60 -5.26
CA GLU A 114 -4.73 -11.66 -6.25
C GLU A 114 -3.82 -11.48 -7.48
N GLU A 115 -3.91 -12.44 -8.40
CA GLU A 115 -3.24 -12.38 -9.70
C GLU A 115 -3.52 -11.04 -10.42
N VAL A 116 -2.55 -10.55 -11.19
CA VAL A 116 -2.67 -9.30 -11.95
C VAL A 116 -3.91 -9.35 -12.85
N VAL A 117 -4.96 -8.62 -12.47
CA VAL A 117 -6.14 -8.45 -13.31
C VAL A 117 -5.94 -7.22 -14.18
N VAL A 118 -5.80 -7.44 -15.49
CA VAL A 118 -5.83 -6.37 -16.48
C VAL A 118 -7.27 -5.85 -16.56
N THR A 119 -7.50 -4.60 -16.17
CA THR A 119 -8.83 -3.97 -16.29
C THR A 119 -8.94 -3.22 -17.62
N GLU A 120 -10.17 -3.04 -18.12
CA GLU A 120 -10.44 -2.34 -19.38
C GLU A 120 -9.94 -0.88 -19.39
N ALA A 121 -9.74 -0.29 -18.21
CA ALA A 121 -9.28 1.10 -18.03
C ALA A 121 -7.75 1.26 -17.92
N GLY A 122 -6.96 0.18 -17.83
CA GLY A 122 -5.54 0.28 -17.45
C GLY A 122 -4.66 -0.86 -17.91
N GLY A 123 -4.90 -1.40 -19.12
CA GLY A 123 -4.18 -2.56 -19.65
C GLY A 123 -3.19 -2.32 -20.78
N TYR A 124 -3.06 -1.08 -21.27
CA TYR A 124 -2.27 -0.78 -22.47
C TYR A 124 -1.00 0.03 -22.21
N GLU A 125 -0.74 0.41 -20.96
CA GLU A 125 0.47 1.13 -20.59
C GLU A 125 1.44 0.17 -19.89
N GLU A 126 2.43 -0.32 -20.65
CA GLU A 126 3.58 -1.00 -20.07
C GLU A 126 4.40 -0.01 -19.23
N SER A 127 4.02 0.18 -17.97
CA SER A 127 4.93 0.74 -16.98
C SER A 127 5.94 -0.34 -16.58
N TYR A 128 7.04 -0.42 -17.34
CA TYR A 128 8.19 -1.33 -17.15
C TYR A 128 8.89 -1.25 -15.78
N LYS A 129 8.41 -0.46 -14.83
CA LYS A 129 9.27 0.02 -13.73
C LYS A 129 9.49 -0.98 -12.59
N GLU A 130 8.72 -2.05 -12.45
CA GLU A 130 8.91 -3.01 -11.33
C GLU A 130 8.72 -4.49 -11.71
N ILE A 131 8.84 -4.81 -13.01
CA ILE A 131 8.80 -6.19 -13.49
C ILE A 131 10.20 -6.81 -13.39
N ALA A 132 10.48 -7.52 -12.29
CA ALA A 132 11.66 -8.37 -12.21
C ALA A 132 11.43 -9.67 -12.99
N ARG A 133 11.67 -9.64 -14.32
CA ARG A 133 11.74 -10.86 -15.14
C ARG A 133 13.12 -11.50 -14.97
N LEU A 134 13.25 -12.43 -14.03
CA LEU A 134 14.40 -13.34 -14.00
C LEU A 134 14.14 -14.45 -15.03
N SER A 135 14.58 -14.22 -16.27
CA SER A 135 14.57 -15.23 -17.33
C SER A 135 16.02 -15.65 -17.60
N TYR A 136 16.43 -16.82 -17.11
CA TYR A 136 17.68 -17.45 -17.52
C TYR A 136 17.40 -18.34 -18.74
N GLY A 137 18.31 -18.34 -19.74
CA GLY A 137 18.08 -18.94 -21.06
C GLY A 137 17.45 -20.33 -21.03
N ASN A 138 16.47 -20.55 -21.91
CA ASN A 138 15.74 -21.81 -22.13
C ASN A 138 14.94 -22.39 -20.92
N GLU A 139 14.89 -21.71 -19.78
CA GLU A 139 14.08 -22.16 -18.64
C GLU A 139 12.94 -21.18 -18.33
N PRO A 140 11.80 -21.66 -17.78
CA PRO A 140 10.65 -20.81 -17.49
C PRO A 140 11.02 -19.70 -16.51
N GLY A 141 10.92 -18.45 -16.97
CA GLY A 141 11.17 -17.28 -16.13
C GLY A 141 10.10 -17.10 -15.06
N ILE A 142 10.50 -16.68 -13.87
CA ILE A 142 9.57 -16.32 -12.79
C ILE A 142 8.91 -14.99 -13.17
N ASN A 143 7.65 -15.05 -13.60
CA ASN A 143 6.86 -13.86 -13.97
C ASN A 143 6.17 -13.28 -12.73
N THR A 144 6.95 -12.74 -11.80
CA THR A 144 6.41 -12.10 -10.59
C THR A 144 6.69 -10.60 -10.62
N LEU A 145 5.63 -9.80 -10.55
CA LEU A 145 5.71 -8.35 -10.43
C LEU A 145 5.92 -7.97 -8.97
N TYR A 146 6.94 -7.15 -8.72
CA TYR A 146 7.06 -6.46 -7.45
C TYR A 146 6.21 -5.20 -7.57
N THR A 147 5.29 -5.01 -6.64
CA THR A 147 4.47 -3.79 -6.58
C THR A 147 4.37 -3.32 -5.15
N HIS A 148 4.05 -2.05 -4.96
CA HIS A 148 3.81 -1.52 -3.62
C HIS A 148 2.51 -2.07 -3.01
N ALA A 149 2.50 -2.13 -1.69
CA ALA A 149 1.35 -2.56 -0.90
C ALA A 149 1.12 -1.58 0.26
N ALA A 150 -0.06 -1.65 0.87
CA ALA A 150 -0.39 -0.93 2.08
C ALA A 150 -0.98 -1.89 3.13
N LEU A 151 -0.67 -1.61 4.40
CA LEU A 151 -1.35 -2.21 5.53
C LEU A 151 -2.67 -1.47 5.73
N LEU A 152 -3.77 -2.21 5.82
CA LEU A 152 -5.08 -1.71 6.17
C LEU A 152 -5.44 -2.26 7.55
N VAL A 153 -5.45 -1.37 8.54
CA VAL A 153 -5.74 -1.69 9.93
C VAL A 153 -7.18 -1.30 10.22
N ALA A 154 -8.01 -2.26 10.67
CA ALA A 154 -9.36 -1.97 11.11
C ALA A 154 -9.34 -1.51 12.57
N LEU A 155 -9.82 -0.29 12.81
CA LEU A 155 -9.97 0.28 14.14
C LEU A 155 -11.45 0.28 14.54
N PRO A 156 -11.80 -0.28 15.71
CA PRO A 156 -13.13 -0.14 16.25
C PRO A 156 -13.39 1.32 16.68
N PRO A 157 -14.65 1.74 16.86
CA PRO A 157 -14.98 3.03 17.45
C PRO A 157 -14.31 3.26 18.81
N ALA A 158 -14.04 4.51 19.16
CA ALA A 158 -13.31 4.85 20.39
C ALA A 158 -14.02 4.37 21.66
N SER A 159 -15.36 4.27 21.64
CA SER A 159 -16.19 3.71 22.70
C SER A 159 -15.90 2.22 22.98
N GLU A 160 -15.47 1.46 21.98
CA GLU A 160 -15.16 0.02 22.10
C GLU A 160 -13.69 -0.24 22.46
N ARG A 161 -12.82 0.77 22.41
CA ARG A 161 -11.38 0.64 22.72
C ARG A 161 -11.11 0.67 24.21
N THR A 162 -11.82 1.51 24.96
CA THR A 162 -11.65 1.69 26.41
C THR A 162 -12.19 0.53 27.24
N SER A 163 -13.22 -0.16 26.75
CA SER A 163 -13.76 -1.36 27.41
C SER A 163 -12.81 -2.55 27.39
N LYS A 164 -11.92 -2.65 26.40
CA LYS A 164 -10.88 -3.69 26.31
C LYS A 164 -9.61 -3.37 27.12
N ALA A 165 -9.36 -2.11 27.45
CA ALA A 165 -8.18 -1.70 28.21
C ALA A 165 -8.31 -1.96 29.72
N THR A 166 -9.49 -2.34 30.21
CA THR A 166 -9.81 -2.56 31.64
C THR A 166 -10.07 -4.01 32.04
N ALA A 167 -9.78 -4.98 31.15
CA ALA A 167 -9.91 -6.41 31.41
C ALA A 167 -8.57 -7.13 31.46
#